data_AF-C8PP01-F1
#
_entry.id   AF-C8PP01-F1
#
_cell.length_a   1.000
_cell.length_b   1.000
_cell.length_c   1.000
_cell.angle_alpha   90.00
_cell.angle_beta   90.00
_cell.angle_gamma   90.00
#
_symmetry.space_group_name_H-M   'P 1'
#
loop_
_entity.id
_entity.type
_entity.pdbx_description
1 polymer ?
#
loop_
_entity_poly.entity_id
_entity_poly.type
_entity_poly.pdbx_seq_one_letter_code
_entity_poly.pdbx_strand_id
1 'polypeptide(L)'
;MYKLRGGFIKKYLSFFIIVGAIMIHPGTRVFAEPALPSAVRNLAQKAFAQKTAAEVRQFFEKNIATLPNAQAQVQALMLLADYEQYHGNYSNAAECYRRAAGLDTSEGKTALLLDAVRALLCGGSFDSARSLLTEIAAALPVSDDDPYYRRAAVYDTWRLLAEDRADRAVPLITAYTKKKLLRTIILHCYLHCGGLTGMKMLNSGCLKNTPPVWKRRL
;
A
#
# COMPACT_ATOMS: atom_id res chain seq x y z
N MET A 1 1.45 38.94 1.44
CA MET A 1 1.55 38.26 0.12
C MET A 1 2.75 37.31 0.15
N TYR A 2 2.55 36.03 0.42
CA TYR A 2 3.63 35.04 0.38
C TYR A 2 3.58 34.30 -0.97
N LYS A 3 4.53 34.62 -1.86
CA LYS A 3 4.78 33.90 -3.12
C LYS A 3 5.37 32.52 -2.77
N LEU A 4 4.50 31.52 -2.64
CA LEU A 4 4.90 30.12 -2.53
C LEU A 4 5.50 29.67 -3.87
N ARG A 5 6.76 29.21 -3.85
CA ARG A 5 7.46 28.63 -5.02
C ARG A 5 6.71 27.37 -5.49
N GLY A 6 5.86 27.54 -6.50
CA GLY A 6 4.89 26.56 -7.01
C GLY A 6 5.44 25.34 -7.76
N GLY A 7 6.69 24.93 -7.55
CA GLY A 7 7.28 23.75 -8.20
C GLY A 7 7.11 22.45 -7.40
N PHE A 8 7.42 22.50 -6.10
CA PHE A 8 7.40 21.32 -5.22
C PHE A 8 5.96 20.96 -4.81
N ILE A 9 5.16 21.97 -4.48
CA ILE A 9 3.73 21.84 -4.15
C ILE A 9 2.92 21.34 -5.36
N LYS A 10 3.26 21.74 -6.60
CA LYS A 10 2.60 21.23 -7.81
C LYS A 10 2.87 19.75 -8.04
N LYS A 11 4.12 19.29 -7.88
CA LYS A 11 4.46 17.86 -8.01
C LYS A 11 3.76 17.01 -6.95
N TYR A 12 3.67 17.50 -5.71
CA TYR A 12 3.00 16.78 -4.62
C TYR A 12 1.47 16.81 -4.73
N LEU A 13 0.84 17.93 -5.12
CA LEU A 13 -0.60 17.97 -5.42
C LEU A 13 -0.94 17.10 -6.66
N SER A 14 -0.08 17.06 -7.68
CA SER A 14 -0.24 16.12 -8.79
C SER A 14 -0.08 14.66 -8.35
N PHE A 15 0.76 14.38 -7.35
CA PHE A 15 0.86 13.05 -6.73
C PHE A 15 -0.41 12.67 -5.97
N PHE A 16 -1.04 13.61 -5.24
CA PHE A 16 -2.37 13.39 -4.64
C PHE A 16 -3.45 13.07 -5.69
N ILE A 17 -3.42 13.70 -6.87
CA ILE A 17 -4.37 13.39 -7.95
C ILE A 17 -4.10 12.01 -8.58
N ILE A 18 -2.84 11.58 -8.66
CA ILE A 18 -2.47 10.28 -9.25
C ILE A 18 -2.65 9.12 -8.25
N VAL A 19 -2.35 9.33 -6.97
CA VAL A 19 -2.55 8.33 -5.90
C VAL A 19 -4.02 8.23 -5.51
N GLY A 20 -4.77 9.35 -5.48
CA GLY A 20 -6.21 9.35 -5.25
C GLY A 20 -7.03 8.69 -6.37
N ALA A 21 -6.50 8.63 -7.60
CA ALA A 21 -7.19 7.99 -8.73
C ALA A 21 -7.07 6.46 -8.78
N ILE A 22 -6.21 5.82 -7.96
CA ILE A 22 -5.92 4.38 -8.07
C ILE A 22 -5.98 3.69 -6.69
N MET A 23 -6.93 4.08 -5.84
CA MET A 23 -7.33 3.30 -4.66
C MET A 23 -8.71 2.67 -4.90
N ILE A 24 -8.83 1.85 -5.94
CA ILE A 24 -10.02 1.01 -6.15
C ILE A 24 -9.89 -0.22 -5.27
N HIS A 25 -10.35 -0.11 -4.03
CA HIS A 25 -10.64 -1.26 -3.17
C HIS A 25 -11.60 -2.21 -3.92
N PRO A 26 -11.30 -3.53 -4.03
CA PRO A 26 -12.20 -4.49 -4.67
C PRO A 26 -13.32 -4.83 -3.69
N GLY A 27 -14.29 -3.93 -3.63
CA GLY A 27 -15.49 -3.95 -2.81
C GLY A 27 -16.15 -2.60 -2.99
N THR A 28 -17.13 -2.53 -3.88
CA THR A 28 -17.90 -1.34 -4.30
C THR A 28 -18.06 -0.29 -3.21
N ARG A 29 -17.23 0.75 -3.25
CA ARG A 29 -17.61 2.13 -2.95
C ARG A 29 -16.76 3.05 -3.84
N VAL A 30 -17.41 3.76 -4.78
CA VAL A 30 -16.92 5.06 -5.24
C VAL A 30 -17.03 5.96 -4.01
N PHE A 31 -16.09 5.83 -3.07
CA PHE A 31 -15.90 6.85 -2.08
C PHE A 31 -15.29 8.01 -2.85
N ALA A 32 -16.06 9.08 -3.02
CA ALA A 32 -15.45 10.40 -3.07
C ALA A 32 -14.48 10.42 -1.88
N GLU A 33 -13.19 10.51 -2.19
CA GLU A 33 -12.12 10.56 -1.19
C GLU A 33 -12.57 11.59 -0.15
N PRO A 34 -12.88 11.19 1.11
CA PRO A 34 -13.38 12.15 2.08
C PRO A 34 -12.30 13.20 2.20
N ALA A 35 -12.63 14.43 1.76
CA ALA A 35 -11.66 15.49 1.70
C ALA A 35 -10.92 15.57 3.03
N LEU A 36 -9.58 15.46 2.99
CA LEU A 36 -8.76 15.42 4.21
C LEU A 36 -9.26 16.47 5.20
N PRO A 37 -9.53 16.11 6.47
CA PRO A 37 -9.93 17.06 7.50
C PRO A 37 -8.97 18.24 7.51
N SER A 38 -9.50 19.44 7.77
CA SER A 38 -8.72 20.68 7.76
C SER A 38 -7.47 20.58 8.64
N ALA A 39 -7.56 19.93 9.80
CA ALA A 39 -6.43 19.68 10.69
C ALA A 39 -5.30 18.86 10.02
N VAL A 40 -5.64 17.75 9.35
CA VAL A 40 -4.68 16.89 8.65
C VAL A 40 -4.06 17.62 7.47
N ARG A 41 -4.87 18.38 6.71
CA ARG A 41 -4.40 19.20 5.59
C ARG A 41 -3.42 20.29 6.04
N ASN A 42 -3.74 21.00 7.12
CA ASN A 42 -2.88 22.05 7.68
C ASN A 42 -1.56 21.47 8.21
N LEU A 43 -1.62 20.30 8.85
CA LEU A 43 -0.43 19.58 9.29
C LEU A 43 0.45 19.20 8.08
N ALA A 44 -0.15 18.59 7.06
CA ALA A 44 0.55 18.18 5.84
C ALA A 44 1.21 19.37 5.11
N GLN A 45 0.50 20.50 4.99
CA GLN A 45 1.05 21.70 4.37
C GLN A 45 2.29 22.23 5.11
N LYS A 46 2.28 22.21 6.45
CA LYS A 46 3.43 22.63 7.27
C LYS A 46 4.57 21.61 7.23
N ALA A 47 4.24 20.33 7.21
CA ALA A 47 5.23 19.25 7.11
C ALA A 47 5.94 19.27 5.75
N PHE A 48 5.21 19.39 4.65
CA PHE A 48 5.80 19.40 3.29
C PHE A 48 6.46 20.73 2.93
N ALA A 49 6.36 21.75 3.77
CA ALA A 49 7.16 22.98 3.66
C ALA A 49 8.58 22.82 4.22
N GLN A 50 8.89 21.71 4.92
CA GLN A 50 10.24 21.42 5.40
C GLN A 50 11.20 21.15 4.23
N LYS A 51 12.51 21.32 4.46
CA LYS A 51 13.51 21.28 3.39
C LYS A 51 14.00 19.87 3.08
N THR A 52 13.97 19.00 4.07
CA THR A 52 14.52 17.63 3.97
C THR A 52 13.48 16.59 4.33
N ALA A 53 13.63 15.37 3.80
CA ALA A 53 12.72 14.26 4.11
C ALA A 53 12.71 13.89 5.60
N ALA A 54 13.86 13.97 6.26
CA ALA A 54 13.97 13.75 7.70
C ALA A 54 13.17 14.79 8.50
N GLU A 55 13.23 16.06 8.12
CA GLU A 55 12.45 17.13 8.77
C GLU A 55 10.94 16.95 8.52
N VAL A 56 10.54 16.55 7.31
CA VAL A 56 9.12 16.23 7.01
C VAL A 56 8.63 15.14 7.96
N ARG A 57 9.33 14.00 8.04
CA ARG A 57 8.98 12.89 8.93
C ARG A 57 8.91 13.33 10.39
N GLN A 58 9.95 14.00 10.86
CA GLN A 58 10.01 14.47 12.25
C GLN A 58 8.88 15.45 12.56
N PHE A 59 8.48 16.29 11.61
CA PHE A 59 7.35 17.19 11.77
C PHE A 59 6.04 16.40 11.92
N PHE A 60 5.80 15.39 11.10
CA PHE A 60 4.65 14.50 11.27
C PHE A 60 4.66 13.81 12.63
N GLU A 61 5.77 13.16 13.00
CA GLU A 61 5.87 12.39 14.26
C GLU A 61 5.58 13.25 15.49
N LYS A 62 6.05 14.50 15.50
CA LYS A 62 5.80 15.46 16.59
C LYS A 62 4.35 15.95 16.66
N ASN A 63 3.63 16.01 15.54
CA ASN A 63 2.34 16.69 15.46
C ASN A 63 1.15 15.74 15.23
N ILE A 64 1.36 14.46 14.94
CA ILE A 64 0.24 13.51 14.78
C ILE A 64 -0.57 13.40 16.07
N ALA A 65 0.07 13.29 17.23
CA ALA A 65 -0.63 13.17 18.52
C ALA A 65 -1.47 14.40 18.90
N THR A 66 -1.21 15.57 18.29
CA THR A 66 -1.97 16.80 18.53
C THR A 66 -3.25 16.90 17.69
N LEU A 67 -3.51 15.91 16.82
CA LEU A 67 -4.72 15.88 15.99
C LEU A 67 -5.96 15.52 16.82
N PRO A 68 -7.14 16.06 16.45
CA PRO A 68 -8.31 16.10 17.34
C PRO A 68 -8.95 14.74 17.64
N ASN A 69 -8.69 13.70 16.83
CA ASN A 69 -9.26 12.37 17.03
C ASN A 69 -8.42 11.28 16.35
N ALA A 70 -8.67 10.03 16.71
CA ALA A 70 -7.97 8.86 16.17
C ALA A 70 -8.07 8.77 14.64
N GLN A 71 -9.21 9.10 14.04
CA GLN A 71 -9.38 9.05 12.58
C GLN A 71 -8.47 10.06 11.86
N ALA A 72 -8.32 11.27 12.40
CA ALA A 72 -7.39 12.26 11.88
C ALA A 72 -5.93 11.79 12.01
N GLN A 73 -5.60 11.12 13.11
CA GLN A 73 -4.27 10.52 13.31
C GLN A 73 -3.99 9.39 12.31
N VAL A 74 -4.96 8.49 12.07
CA VAL A 74 -4.90 7.45 11.05
C VAL A 74 -4.62 8.05 9.67
N GLN A 75 -5.38 9.08 9.27
CA GLN A 75 -5.20 9.74 7.97
C GLN A 75 -3.84 10.44 7.84
N ALA A 76 -3.33 11.07 8.91
CA ALA A 76 -2.01 11.67 8.90
C ALA A 76 -0.88 10.63 8.82
N LEU A 77 -1.06 9.47 9.49
CA LEU A 77 -0.12 8.35 9.40
C LEU A 77 -0.13 7.70 8.01
N MET A 78 -1.29 7.54 7.38
CA MET A 78 -1.38 7.08 5.99
C MET A 78 -0.67 8.02 5.03
N LEU A 79 -0.84 9.33 5.23
CA LEU A 79 -0.16 10.33 4.40
C LEU A 79 1.37 10.29 4.57
N LEU A 80 1.85 10.11 5.81
CA LEU A 80 3.27 9.89 6.06
C LEU A 80 3.74 8.57 5.43
N ALA A 81 2.94 7.50 5.50
CA ALA A 81 3.29 6.23 4.87
C ALA A 81 3.47 6.40 3.36
N ASP A 82 2.54 7.07 2.67
CA ASP A 82 2.62 7.34 1.24
C ASP A 82 3.84 8.21 0.88
N TYR A 83 4.17 9.19 1.73
CA TYR A 83 5.39 9.98 1.63
C TYR A 83 6.64 9.09 1.70
N GLU A 84 6.73 8.22 2.71
CA GLU A 84 7.86 7.30 2.88
C GLU A 84 7.96 6.31 1.71
N GLN A 85 6.83 5.80 1.20
CA GLN A 85 6.81 4.92 0.02
C GLN A 85 7.34 5.62 -1.23
N TYR A 86 6.95 6.89 -1.45
CA TYR A 86 7.44 7.69 -2.57
C TYR A 86 8.97 7.86 -2.53
N HIS A 87 9.54 7.94 -1.33
CA HIS A 87 10.97 8.05 -1.11
C HIS A 87 11.71 6.69 -1.00
N GLY A 88 11.02 5.57 -1.25
CA GLY A 88 11.61 4.23 -1.19
C GLY A 88 11.85 3.70 0.24
N ASN A 89 11.37 4.43 1.25
CA ASN A 89 11.53 4.09 2.66
C ASN A 89 10.42 3.13 3.13
N TYR A 90 10.38 1.96 2.51
CA TYR A 90 9.29 1.00 2.69
C TYR A 90 9.12 0.49 4.14
N SER A 91 10.20 0.33 4.90
CA SER A 91 10.13 -0.08 6.31
C SER A 91 9.43 0.98 7.17
N ASN A 92 9.69 2.27 6.90
CA ASN A 92 9.05 3.38 7.61
C ASN A 92 7.56 3.48 7.24
N ALA A 93 7.23 3.28 5.96
CA ALA A 93 5.85 3.23 5.52
C ALA A 93 5.05 2.11 6.19
N ALA A 94 5.65 0.91 6.29
CA ALA A 94 5.04 -0.21 6.98
C ALA A 94 4.78 0.09 8.46
N GLU A 95 5.73 0.74 9.14
CA GLU A 95 5.56 1.18 10.53
C GLU A 95 4.40 2.18 10.66
N CYS A 96 4.29 3.16 9.75
CA CYS A 96 3.21 4.13 9.74
C CYS A 96 1.83 3.45 9.60
N TYR A 97 1.69 2.50 8.68
CA TYR A 97 0.46 1.72 8.52
C TYR A 97 0.15 0.86 9.76
N ARG A 98 1.16 0.24 10.40
CA ARG A 98 0.96 -0.51 11.66
C ARG A 98 0.49 0.39 12.80
N ARG A 99 1.08 1.59 12.93
CA ARG A 99 0.65 2.59 13.92
C ARG A 99 -0.77 3.05 13.65
N ALA A 100 -1.14 3.26 12.39
CA ALA A 100 -2.50 3.60 12.00
C ALA A 100 -3.48 2.48 12.37
N ALA A 101 -3.12 1.22 12.09
CA ALA A 101 -3.91 0.04 12.46
C ALA A 101 -4.08 -0.13 13.99
N GLY A 102 -3.14 0.38 14.79
CA GLY A 102 -3.26 0.41 16.25
C GLY A 102 -4.27 1.43 16.78
N LEU A 103 -4.58 2.46 15.98
CA LEU A 103 -5.55 3.52 16.32
C LEU A 103 -6.94 3.24 15.74
N ASP A 104 -7.03 2.42 14.68
CA ASP A 104 -8.29 2.02 14.06
C ASP A 104 -8.89 0.80 14.78
N THR A 105 -10.06 0.99 15.39
CA THR A 105 -10.82 -0.07 16.09
C THR A 105 -11.89 -0.72 15.21
N SER A 106 -11.97 -0.33 13.94
CA SER A 106 -12.94 -0.83 12.96
C SER A 106 -12.36 -1.93 12.05
N GLU A 107 -13.17 -2.40 11.10
CA GLU A 107 -12.74 -3.30 10.02
C GLU A 107 -11.58 -2.72 9.16
N GLY A 108 -11.35 -1.40 9.22
CA GLY A 108 -10.25 -0.72 8.53
C GLY A 108 -8.85 -1.13 9.04
N LYS A 109 -8.75 -1.67 10.26
CA LYS A 109 -7.51 -2.18 10.83
C LYS A 109 -6.81 -3.20 9.92
N THR A 110 -7.56 -4.20 9.42
CA THR A 110 -6.98 -5.26 8.59
C THR A 110 -6.48 -4.72 7.25
N ALA A 111 -7.19 -3.74 6.67
CA ALA A 111 -6.77 -3.08 5.45
C ALA A 111 -5.40 -2.40 5.64
N LEU A 112 -5.24 -1.64 6.73
CA LEU A 112 -4.00 -0.96 7.08
C LEU A 112 -2.85 -1.96 7.32
N LEU A 113 -3.10 -3.08 8.01
CA LEU A 113 -2.07 -4.12 8.19
C LEU A 113 -1.66 -4.75 6.85
N LEU A 114 -2.60 -4.97 5.93
CA LEU A 114 -2.29 -5.45 4.58
C LEU A 114 -1.52 -4.42 3.76
N ASP A 115 -1.73 -3.12 3.96
CA ASP A 115 -0.89 -2.07 3.39
C ASP A 115 0.52 -2.04 3.99
N ALA A 116 0.67 -2.35 5.27
CA ALA A 116 1.99 -2.57 5.87
C ALA A 116 2.71 -3.78 5.24
N VAL A 117 2.02 -4.90 5.04
CA VAL A 117 2.57 -6.08 4.33
C VAL A 117 3.03 -5.68 2.93
N ARG A 118 2.21 -4.94 2.17
CA ARG A 118 2.55 -4.46 0.83
C ARG A 118 3.84 -3.63 0.86
N ALA A 119 3.96 -2.69 1.80
CA ALA A 119 5.15 -1.88 1.94
C ALA A 119 6.39 -2.77 2.22
N LEU A 120 6.30 -3.71 3.16
CA LEU A 120 7.40 -4.63 3.47
C LEU A 120 7.82 -5.47 2.26
N LEU A 121 6.87 -5.98 1.48
CA LEU A 121 7.15 -6.73 0.26
C LEU A 121 7.83 -5.87 -0.81
N CYS A 122 7.36 -4.62 -1.03
CA CYS A 122 8.03 -3.69 -1.93
C CYS A 122 9.46 -3.36 -1.48
N GLY A 123 9.71 -3.31 -0.17
CA GLY A 123 11.02 -3.06 0.43
C GLY A 123 11.95 -4.27 0.54
N GLY A 124 11.49 -5.46 0.15
CA GLY A 124 12.27 -6.70 0.27
C GLY A 124 12.35 -7.29 1.68
N SER A 125 11.59 -6.76 2.64
CA SER A 125 11.55 -7.22 4.03
C SER A 125 10.62 -8.44 4.18
N PHE A 126 10.98 -9.55 3.52
CA PHE A 126 10.12 -10.74 3.40
C PHE A 126 9.84 -11.45 4.72
N ASP A 127 10.80 -11.49 5.65
CA ASP A 127 10.61 -12.08 6.99
C ASP A 127 9.57 -11.29 7.81
N SER A 128 9.68 -9.97 7.82
CA SER A 128 8.71 -9.10 8.47
C SER A 128 7.33 -9.21 7.82
N ALA A 129 7.27 -9.28 6.48
CA ALA A 129 6.02 -9.48 5.75
C ALA A 129 5.38 -10.83 6.10
N ARG A 130 6.18 -11.90 6.21
CA ARG A 130 5.73 -13.24 6.61
C ARG A 130 5.14 -13.23 8.02
N SER A 131 5.86 -12.67 9.00
CA SER A 131 5.39 -12.58 10.39
C SER A 131 4.03 -11.89 10.44
N LEU A 132 3.91 -10.73 9.77
CA LEU A 132 2.68 -9.97 9.77
C LEU A 132 1.54 -10.68 9.03
N LEU A 133 1.83 -11.39 7.94
CA LEU A 133 0.83 -12.22 7.25
C LEU A 133 0.32 -13.37 8.13
N THR A 134 1.20 -14.00 8.92
CA THR A 134 0.80 -15.03 9.89
C THR A 134 -0.14 -14.46 10.95
N GLU A 135 0.16 -13.28 11.48
CA GLU A 135 -0.71 -12.58 12.44
C GLU A 135 -2.09 -12.27 11.84
N ILE A 136 -2.12 -11.74 10.60
CA ILE A 136 -3.36 -11.43 9.89
C ILE A 136 -4.17 -12.71 9.62
N ALA A 137 -3.53 -13.78 9.15
CA ALA A 137 -4.19 -15.04 8.83
C ALA A 137 -4.82 -15.71 10.06
N ALA A 138 -4.21 -15.57 11.24
CA ALA A 138 -4.77 -16.08 12.49
C ALA A 138 -6.06 -15.36 12.92
N ALA A 139 -6.27 -14.12 12.45
CA ALA A 139 -7.43 -13.30 12.78
C ALA A 139 -8.54 -13.32 11.70
N LEU A 140 -8.24 -13.81 10.49
CA LEU A 140 -9.18 -13.78 9.37
C LEU A 140 -9.92 -15.11 9.18
N PRO A 141 -11.23 -15.06 8.86
CA PRO A 141 -11.92 -16.26 8.41
C PRO A 141 -11.34 -16.73 7.06
N VAL A 142 -11.13 -18.04 6.94
CA VAL A 142 -10.68 -18.64 5.68
C VAL A 142 -11.87 -18.72 4.72
N SER A 143 -12.06 -17.66 3.93
CA SER A 143 -13.13 -17.58 2.93
C SER A 143 -12.67 -16.84 1.69
N ASP A 144 -12.86 -17.45 0.52
CA ASP A 144 -12.62 -16.80 -0.77
C ASP A 144 -13.52 -15.60 -1.03
N ASP A 145 -14.62 -15.45 -0.28
CA ASP A 145 -15.52 -14.31 -0.38
C ASP A 145 -14.98 -13.09 0.38
N ASP A 146 -14.14 -13.31 1.39
CA ASP A 146 -13.54 -12.26 2.20
C ASP A 146 -12.45 -11.51 1.39
N PRO A 147 -12.60 -10.18 1.20
CA PRO A 147 -11.66 -9.39 0.41
C PRO A 147 -10.26 -9.29 1.04
N TYR A 148 -10.16 -9.33 2.37
CA TYR A 148 -8.90 -9.27 3.11
C TYR A 148 -8.17 -10.60 3.06
N TYR A 149 -8.89 -11.72 3.17
CA TYR A 149 -8.33 -13.06 2.97
C TYR A 149 -7.73 -13.18 1.57
N ARG A 150 -8.47 -12.79 0.52
CA ARG A 150 -7.96 -12.78 -0.85
C ARG A 150 -6.68 -11.96 -0.98
N ARG A 151 -6.64 -10.76 -0.40
CA ARG A 151 -5.46 -9.87 -0.47
C ARG A 151 -4.26 -10.47 0.28
N ALA A 152 -4.46 -11.02 1.47
CA ALA A 152 -3.43 -11.73 2.23
C ALA A 152 -2.84 -12.91 1.45
N ALA A 153 -3.71 -13.71 0.81
CA ALA A 153 -3.33 -14.87 0.02
C ALA A 153 -2.49 -14.50 -1.22
N VAL A 154 -2.83 -13.39 -1.91
CA VAL A 154 -1.99 -12.86 -2.99
C VAL A 154 -0.63 -12.39 -2.47
N TYR A 155 -0.58 -11.72 -1.33
CA TYR A 155 0.68 -11.27 -0.74
C TYR A 155 1.58 -12.43 -0.29
N ASP A 156 1.02 -13.49 0.30
CA ASP A 156 1.81 -14.67 0.64
C ASP A 156 2.34 -15.37 -0.63
N THR A 157 1.52 -15.46 -1.68
CA THR A 157 1.95 -16.00 -2.97
C THR A 157 3.10 -15.18 -3.59
N TRP A 158 3.04 -13.86 -3.46
CA TRP A 158 4.10 -12.99 -3.94
C TRP A 158 5.40 -13.17 -3.14
N ARG A 159 5.29 -13.25 -1.81
CA ARG A 159 6.43 -13.55 -0.93
C ARG A 159 7.10 -14.86 -1.35
N LEU A 160 6.33 -15.92 -1.61
CA LEU A 160 6.86 -17.20 -2.10
C LEU A 160 7.63 -17.05 -3.41
N LEU A 161 7.14 -16.27 -4.38
CA LEU A 161 7.87 -16.01 -5.62
C LEU A 161 9.17 -15.24 -5.39
N ALA A 162 9.17 -14.29 -4.47
CA ALA A 162 10.35 -13.49 -4.16
C ALA A 162 11.45 -14.34 -3.50
N GLU A 163 11.05 -15.33 -2.69
CA GLU A 163 11.91 -16.32 -2.04
C GLU A 163 12.29 -17.52 -2.94
N ASP A 164 12.05 -17.42 -4.25
CA ASP A 164 12.33 -18.49 -5.23
C ASP A 164 11.60 -19.82 -4.94
N ARG A 165 10.46 -19.76 -4.25
CA ARG A 165 9.55 -20.89 -3.97
C ARG A 165 8.47 -21.03 -5.04
N ALA A 166 8.91 -21.07 -6.30
CA ALA A 166 8.01 -21.19 -7.45
C ALA A 166 7.18 -22.48 -7.42
N ASP A 167 7.75 -23.57 -6.87
CA ASP A 167 7.10 -24.86 -6.62
C ASP A 167 5.79 -24.71 -5.84
N ARG A 168 5.76 -23.79 -4.88
CA ARG A 168 4.58 -23.49 -4.05
C ARG A 168 3.72 -22.38 -4.61
N ALA A 169 4.31 -21.37 -5.23
CA ALA A 169 3.58 -20.21 -5.72
C ALA A 169 2.79 -20.47 -7.00
N VAL A 170 3.35 -21.22 -7.97
CA VAL A 170 2.71 -21.44 -9.28
C VAL A 170 1.34 -22.13 -9.17
N PRO A 171 1.14 -23.17 -8.35
CA PRO A 171 -0.19 -23.75 -8.13
C PRO A 171 -1.20 -22.75 -7.59
N LEU A 172 -0.79 -21.88 -6.64
CA LEU A 172 -1.65 -20.85 -6.05
C LEU A 172 -2.08 -19.81 -7.09
N ILE A 173 -1.13 -19.26 -7.86
CA ILE A 173 -1.42 -18.33 -8.96
C ILE A 173 -2.36 -18.97 -9.98
N THR A 174 -2.15 -20.24 -10.31
CA THR A 174 -3.01 -20.99 -11.24
C THR A 174 -4.43 -21.12 -10.70
N ALA A 175 -4.59 -21.40 -9.40
CA ALA A 175 -5.89 -21.45 -8.76
C ALA A 175 -6.56 -20.07 -8.73
N TYR A 176 -5.80 -19.01 -8.45
CA TYR A 176 -6.29 -17.65 -8.34
C TYR A 176 -6.65 -17.00 -9.67
N THR A 177 -5.92 -17.31 -10.75
CA THR A 177 -6.21 -16.76 -12.09
C THR A 177 -7.52 -17.29 -12.68
N LYS A 178 -8.03 -18.42 -12.19
CA LYS A 178 -9.38 -18.94 -12.48
C LYS A 178 -10.48 -18.16 -11.76
N LYS A 179 -10.14 -17.39 -10.72
CA LYS A 179 -11.06 -16.57 -9.92
C LYS A 179 -10.93 -15.09 -10.32
N LYS A 180 -12.01 -14.51 -10.87
CA LYS A 180 -12.01 -13.14 -11.42
C LYS A 180 -11.51 -12.07 -10.42
N LEU A 181 -11.92 -12.17 -9.15
CA LEU A 181 -11.59 -11.18 -8.12
C LEU A 181 -10.11 -11.20 -7.71
N LEU A 182 -9.49 -12.38 -7.63
CA LEU A 182 -8.07 -12.51 -7.28
C LEU A 182 -7.16 -12.03 -8.41
N ARG A 183 -7.56 -12.20 -9.67
CA ARG A 183 -6.84 -11.67 -10.84
C ARG A 183 -6.66 -10.15 -10.77
N THR A 184 -7.67 -9.40 -10.32
CA THR A 184 -7.59 -7.94 -10.17
C THR A 184 -6.59 -7.53 -9.09
N ILE A 185 -6.57 -8.23 -7.96
CA ILE A 185 -5.66 -7.96 -6.85
C ILE A 185 -4.21 -8.22 -7.28
N ILE A 186 -3.96 -9.33 -7.96
CA ILE A 186 -2.65 -9.66 -8.52
C ILE A 186 -2.15 -8.49 -9.37
N LEU A 187 -2.96 -8.02 -10.33
CA LEU A 187 -2.58 -6.92 -11.21
C LEU A 187 -2.22 -5.63 -10.46
N HIS A 188 -3.02 -5.27 -9.46
CA HIS A 188 -2.76 -4.09 -8.64
C HIS A 188 -1.42 -4.19 -7.90
N CYS A 189 -1.09 -5.38 -7.38
CA CYS A 189 0.19 -5.64 -6.73
C CYS A 189 1.37 -5.49 -7.69
N TYR A 190 1.27 -6.04 -8.90
CA TYR A 190 2.31 -5.91 -9.94
C TYR A 190 2.60 -4.45 -10.30
N LEU A 191 1.57 -3.62 -10.45
CA LEU A 191 1.73 -2.20 -10.76
C LEU A 191 2.43 -1.43 -9.62
N HIS A 192 2.22 -1.82 -8.37
CA HIS A 192 2.74 -1.10 -7.22
C HIS A 192 4.15 -1.49 -6.76
N CYS A 193 4.64 -2.73 -6.95
CA CYS A 193 6.04 -3.08 -6.63
C CYS A 193 6.87 -3.58 -7.83
N GLY A 194 6.55 -3.14 -9.05
CA GLY A 194 7.13 -3.63 -10.31
C GLY A 194 8.64 -3.41 -10.56
N GLY A 195 9.44 -2.95 -9.58
CA GLY A 195 10.85 -2.63 -9.81
C GLY A 195 11.80 -3.83 -9.87
N LEU A 196 11.65 -4.83 -8.99
CA LEU A 196 12.65 -5.92 -8.83
C LEU A 196 12.02 -7.32 -8.81
N THR A 197 10.83 -7.49 -8.22
CA THR A 197 10.10 -8.76 -8.17
C THR A 197 9.23 -9.01 -9.40
N GLY A 198 8.85 -7.96 -10.14
CA GLY A 198 8.08 -8.06 -11.38
C GLY A 198 8.83 -8.82 -12.49
N MET A 199 10.16 -8.65 -12.57
CA MET A 199 11.01 -9.36 -13.52
C MET A 199 11.10 -10.87 -13.24
N LYS A 200 11.16 -11.29 -11.97
CA LYS A 200 11.12 -12.72 -11.61
C LYS A 200 9.80 -13.38 -11.99
N MET A 201 8.67 -12.68 -11.80
CA MET A 201 7.35 -13.17 -12.20
C MET A 201 7.12 -13.22 -13.72
N LEU A 202 7.78 -12.33 -14.49
CA LEU A 202 7.84 -12.41 -15.96
C LEU A 202 8.64 -13.62 -16.42
N ASN A 203 9.75 -13.93 -15.75
CA ASN A 203 10.65 -15.03 -16.11
C ASN A 203 10.10 -16.43 -15.78
N SER A 204 9.21 -16.55 -14.79
CA SER A 204 8.59 -17.84 -14.41
C SER A 204 7.52 -18.35 -15.38
N GLY A 205 7.26 -17.64 -16.50
CA GLY A 205 6.31 -18.06 -17.53
C GLY A 205 4.83 -17.89 -17.15
N CYS A 206 4.52 -17.37 -15.96
CA CYS A 206 3.16 -17.15 -15.47
C CYS A 206 2.32 -16.19 -16.34
N LEU A 207 2.98 -15.33 -17.13
CA LEU A 207 2.33 -14.35 -18.01
C LEU A 207 2.07 -14.85 -19.45
N LYS A 208 2.48 -16.07 -19.83
CA LYS A 208 2.30 -16.59 -21.20
C LYS A 208 0.83 -16.69 -21.65
N ASN A 209 -0.11 -16.76 -20.70
CA ASN A 209 -1.56 -16.83 -20.96
C ASN A 209 -2.32 -15.54 -20.61
N THR A 210 -1.65 -14.39 -20.54
CA THR A 210 -2.33 -13.11 -20.32
C THR A 210 -2.72 -12.41 -21.63
N PRO A 211 -3.89 -11.74 -21.70
CA PRO A 211 -4.38 -11.06 -22.89
C PRO A 211 -3.36 -10.14 -23.59
N PRO A 212 -3.42 -9.94 -24.92
CA PRO A 212 -2.43 -9.16 -25.67
C PRO A 212 -2.28 -7.69 -25.24
N VAL A 213 -3.22 -7.14 -24.46
CA VAL A 213 -3.14 -5.78 -23.87
C VAL A 213 -1.97 -5.65 -22.89
N TRP A 214 -1.51 -6.76 -22.28
CA TRP A 214 -0.45 -6.78 -21.28
C TRP A 214 0.98 -6.75 -21.85
N LYS A 215 1.14 -6.91 -23.16
CA LYS A 215 2.46 -6.88 -23.82
C LYS A 215 2.88 -5.49 -24.33
N ARG A 216 1.97 -4.50 -24.32
CA ARG A 216 2.16 -3.20 -25.00
C ARG A 216 2.58 -2.03 -24.08
N ARG A 217 2.96 -2.29 -22.84
CA ARG A 217 3.52 -1.28 -21.90
C ARG A 217 4.77 -1.77 -21.16
N LEU A 218 5.54 -2.65 -21.79
CA LEU A 218 6.96 -2.86 -21.54
C LEU A 218 7.73 -2.18 -22.67
#